data_AF-A0AAE9DSD0-F1
#
_entry.id   AF-A0AAE9DSD0-F1
#
_cell.length_a   1.000
_cell.length_b   1.000
_cell.length_c   1.000
_cell.angle_alpha   90.00
_cell.angle_beta   90.00
_cell.angle_gamma   90.00
#
_symmetry.space_group_name_H-M   'P 1'
#
loop_
_entity.id
_entity.type
_entity.pdbx_description
1 polymer ?
#
loop_
_entity_poly.entity_id
_entity_poly.type
_entity_poly.pdbx_seq_one_letter_code
_entity_poly.pdbx_strand_id
1 'polypeptide(L)'
;MKTGLLVISKQNFAEIQDFLKSANDSGVERLYVRLSIPRTDDQISKIYLLSANLCPKVDVRILAKPQNPLETDVQLFGSEKPLESSGKIEKKYKKVVLGGTFDRLHNGHKVLLNKAIELASEEIVVGVTDKEMIIKKSLYEMIEPVEYRMRKVVEFVEDVSGEVIFGILEKCFILFQIR
;
A
#
# COMPACT_ATOMS: atom_id res chain seq x y z
N MET A 1 -5.83 5.05 16.84
CA MET A 1 -6.24 4.48 15.55
C MET A 1 -6.54 3.02 15.78
N LYS A 2 -7.77 2.58 15.50
CA LYS A 2 -8.14 1.16 15.65
C LYS A 2 -7.69 0.39 14.41
N THR A 3 -6.88 -0.65 14.58
CA THR A 3 -6.31 -1.42 13.46
C THR A 3 -6.85 -2.84 13.41
N GLY A 4 -6.94 -3.36 12.19
CA GLY A 4 -7.37 -4.73 11.91
C GLY A 4 -6.33 -5.49 11.11
N LEU A 5 -6.34 -6.82 11.23
CA LEU A 5 -5.55 -7.73 10.39
C LEU A 5 -6.46 -8.82 9.82
N LEU A 6 -6.43 -8.95 8.51
CA LEU A 6 -7.12 -9.99 7.75
C LEU A 6 -6.07 -10.86 7.05
N VAL A 7 -6.06 -12.16 7.37
CA VAL A 7 -5.19 -13.14 6.71
C VAL A 7 -6.02 -13.87 5.65
N ILE A 8 -5.57 -13.79 4.40
CA ILE A 8 -6.24 -14.35 3.23
C ILE A 8 -5.48 -15.59 2.74
N SER A 9 -6.18 -16.71 2.70
CA SER A 9 -5.72 -18.02 2.23
C SER A 9 -6.51 -18.47 1.00
N LYS A 10 -6.22 -19.66 0.47
CA LYS A 10 -7.04 -20.23 -0.62
C LYS A 10 -8.45 -20.57 -0.13
N GLN A 11 -8.59 -20.90 1.15
CA GLN A 11 -9.81 -21.39 1.76
C GLN A 11 -10.83 -20.27 2.00
N ASN A 12 -10.36 -19.06 2.32
CA ASN A 12 -11.21 -17.95 2.74
C ASN A 12 -11.30 -16.81 1.70
N PHE A 13 -10.59 -16.89 0.57
CA PHE A 13 -10.60 -15.83 -0.46
C PHE A 13 -12.00 -15.55 -1.03
N ALA A 14 -12.87 -16.57 -1.06
CA ALA A 14 -14.25 -16.44 -1.52
C ALA A 14 -15.08 -15.53 -0.61
N GLU A 15 -14.77 -15.48 0.69
CA GLU A 15 -15.49 -14.73 1.72
C GLU A 15 -14.92 -13.32 1.96
N ILE A 16 -13.97 -12.88 1.12
CA ILE A 16 -13.27 -11.59 1.31
C ILE A 16 -14.23 -10.40 1.41
N GLN A 17 -15.36 -10.44 0.69
CA GLN A 17 -16.35 -9.38 0.75
C GLN A 17 -16.96 -9.24 2.15
N ASP A 18 -17.21 -10.35 2.83
CA ASP A 18 -17.82 -10.36 4.16
C ASP A 18 -16.83 -9.92 5.23
N PHE A 19 -15.55 -10.27 5.09
CA PHE A 19 -14.50 -9.72 5.96
C PHE A 19 -14.32 -8.21 5.78
N LEU A 20 -14.37 -7.69 4.55
CA LEU A 20 -14.27 -6.25 4.30
C LEU A 20 -15.47 -5.48 4.88
N LYS A 21 -16.69 -6.01 4.75
CA LYS A 21 -17.88 -5.44 5.42
C LYS A 21 -17.74 -5.48 6.94
N SER A 22 -17.34 -6.62 7.49
CA SER A 22 -17.13 -6.77 8.94
C SER A 22 -16.10 -5.79 9.48
N ALA A 23 -15.02 -5.52 8.73
CA ALA A 23 -14.03 -4.52 9.09
C ALA A 23 -14.61 -3.10 9.10
N ASN A 24 -15.39 -2.75 8.08
CA ASN A 24 -16.10 -1.47 8.04
C ASN A 24 -17.02 -1.28 9.26
N ASP A 25 -17.79 -2.32 9.59
CA ASP A 25 -18.79 -2.25 10.67
C ASP A 25 -18.16 -2.28 12.06
N SER A 26 -16.97 -2.88 12.20
CA SER A 26 -16.19 -2.89 13.44
C SER A 26 -15.55 -1.54 13.78
N GLY A 27 -15.60 -0.57 12.87
CA GLY A 27 -15.02 0.76 13.05
C GLY A 27 -13.49 0.77 13.06
N VAL A 28 -12.83 -0.21 12.40
CA VAL A 28 -11.38 -0.12 12.20
C VAL A 28 -11.07 0.99 11.21
N GLU A 29 -10.08 1.81 11.54
CA GLU A 29 -9.64 2.91 10.66
C GLU A 29 -8.66 2.40 9.60
N ARG A 30 -7.90 1.35 9.95
CA ARG A 30 -6.91 0.73 9.07
C ARG A 30 -7.04 -0.79 9.11
N LEU A 31 -7.04 -1.41 7.94
CA LEU A 31 -7.07 -2.86 7.80
C LEU A 31 -5.84 -3.33 7.03
N TYR A 32 -4.98 -4.08 7.71
CA TYR A 32 -3.88 -4.78 7.09
C TYR A 32 -4.35 -6.10 6.51
N VAL A 33 -4.03 -6.37 5.25
CA VAL A 33 -4.37 -7.62 4.57
C VAL A 33 -3.09 -8.38 4.28
N ARG A 34 -3.02 -9.62 4.74
CA ARG A 34 -1.89 -10.52 4.49
C ARG A 34 -2.35 -11.62 3.54
N LEU A 35 -1.55 -11.91 2.52
CA LEU A 35 -1.80 -13.02 1.61
C LEU A 35 -0.92 -14.21 2.01
N SER A 36 -1.54 -15.31 2.45
CA SER A 36 -0.91 -16.62 2.67
C SER A 36 -0.90 -17.47 1.39
N ILE A 37 -1.17 -16.84 0.25
CA ILE A 37 -1.21 -17.43 -1.10
C ILE A 37 -0.20 -16.71 -1.98
N PRO A 38 0.27 -17.34 -3.09
CA PRO A 38 1.11 -16.67 -4.06
C PRO A 38 0.45 -15.37 -4.51
N ARG A 39 1.18 -14.27 -4.33
CA ARG A 39 0.70 -12.92 -4.60
C ARG A 39 0.64 -12.70 -6.10
N THR A 40 -0.52 -12.27 -6.61
CA THR A 40 -0.69 -11.88 -8.02
C THR A 40 -1.28 -10.47 -8.14
N ASP A 41 -0.96 -9.79 -9.25
CA ASP A 41 -1.44 -8.43 -9.52
C ASP A 41 -2.98 -8.38 -9.59
N ASP A 42 -3.61 -9.45 -10.09
CA ASP A 42 -5.06 -9.58 -10.17
C ASP A 42 -5.71 -9.63 -8.79
N GLN A 43 -5.13 -10.38 -7.85
CA GLN A 43 -5.60 -10.44 -6.46
C GLN A 43 -5.46 -9.10 -5.76
N ILE A 44 -4.30 -8.44 -5.87
CA ILE A 44 -4.04 -7.12 -5.26
C ILE A 44 -5.07 -6.12 -5.78
N SER A 45 -5.26 -6.07 -7.10
CA SER A 45 -6.19 -5.15 -7.75
C SER A 45 -7.63 -5.43 -7.34
N LYS A 46 -8.02 -6.71 -7.27
CA LYS A 46 -9.35 -7.14 -6.83
C LYS A 46 -9.62 -6.73 -5.38
N ILE A 47 -8.67 -6.95 -4.46
CA ILE A 47 -8.81 -6.57 -3.05
C ILE A 47 -9.00 -5.07 -2.92
N TYR A 48 -8.16 -4.28 -3.60
CA TYR A 48 -8.27 -2.83 -3.58
C TYR A 48 -9.58 -2.33 -4.19
N LEU A 49 -10.04 -2.93 -5.29
CA LEU A 49 -11.32 -2.58 -5.91
C LEU A 49 -12.49 -2.90 -4.97
N LEU A 50 -12.52 -4.10 -4.38
CA LEU A 50 -13.57 -4.49 -3.43
C LEU A 50 -13.56 -3.59 -2.19
N SER A 51 -12.38 -3.23 -1.67
CA SER A 51 -12.28 -2.33 -0.51
C SER A 51 -12.85 -0.94 -0.78
N ALA A 52 -12.67 -0.39 -1.99
CA ALA A 52 -13.24 0.90 -2.36
C ALA A 52 -14.78 0.88 -2.32
N ASN A 53 -15.38 -0.26 -2.66
CA ASN A 53 -16.84 -0.42 -2.72
C ASN A 53 -17.45 -0.79 -1.36
N LEU A 54 -16.78 -1.63 -0.59
CA LEU A 54 -17.34 -2.25 0.62
C LEU A 54 -16.93 -1.55 1.92
N CYS A 55 -15.76 -0.91 1.95
CA CYS A 55 -15.23 -0.26 3.15
C CYS A 55 -14.51 1.06 2.80
N PRO A 56 -15.20 2.05 2.17
CA PRO A 56 -14.57 3.25 1.63
C PRO A 56 -13.90 4.15 2.67
N LYS A 57 -14.26 4.01 3.95
CA LYS A 57 -13.69 4.78 5.07
C LYS A 57 -12.48 4.10 5.71
N VAL A 58 -12.22 2.84 5.36
CA VAL A 58 -11.15 2.03 5.96
C VAL A 58 -9.91 2.11 5.08
N ASP A 59 -8.78 2.48 5.67
CA ASP A 59 -7.49 2.46 5.00
C ASP A 59 -6.98 1.01 4.87
N VAL A 60 -7.30 0.37 3.74
CA VAL A 60 -6.82 -1.00 3.46
C VAL A 60 -5.38 -0.96 2.94
N ARG A 61 -4.50 -1.77 3.52
CA ARG A 61 -3.09 -1.92 3.14
C ARG A 61 -2.72 -3.40 3.02
N ILE A 62 -2.35 -3.84 1.82
CA ILE A 62 -1.94 -5.24 1.60
C ILE A 62 -0.45 -5.34 1.90
N LEU A 63 -0.08 -6.14 2.89
CA LEU A 63 1.31 -6.28 3.33
C LEU A 63 2.14 -7.05 2.29
N ALA A 64 3.35 -6.57 2.02
CA ALA A 64 4.37 -7.28 1.26
C ALA A 64 5.40 -7.93 2.18
N LYS A 65 5.60 -7.36 3.37
CA LYS A 65 6.50 -7.89 4.40
C LYS A 65 5.99 -9.19 5.04
N PRO A 66 6.89 -10.09 5.47
CA PRO A 66 6.52 -11.32 6.18
C PRO A 66 6.13 -11.09 7.65
N GLN A 67 6.37 -9.90 8.20
CA GLN A 67 6.09 -9.57 9.60
C GLN A 67 4.74 -8.87 9.74
N ASN A 68 3.96 -9.23 10.76
CA ASN A 68 2.73 -8.50 11.07
C ASN A 68 3.07 -7.09 11.60
N PRO A 69 2.12 -6.14 11.56
CA PRO A 69 2.27 -4.89 12.29
C PRO A 69 2.60 -5.20 13.77
N LEU A 70 3.58 -4.51 14.34
CA LEU A 70 4.05 -4.71 15.73
C LEU A 70 3.03 -4.24 16.79
N GLU A 71 1.82 -3.85 16.37
CA GLU A 71 0.79 -3.36 17.28
C GLU A 71 0.19 -4.52 18.08
N THR A 72 0.10 -4.33 19.39
CA THR A 72 -0.40 -5.33 20.35
C THR A 72 -1.93 -5.44 20.39
N ASP A 73 -2.66 -4.47 19.82
CA ASP A 73 -4.13 -4.37 19.87
C ASP A 73 -4.80 -4.49 18.49
N VAL A 74 -4.35 -5.44 17.67
CA VAL A 74 -4.90 -5.64 16.32
C VAL A 74 -6.15 -6.53 16.36
N GLN A 75 -7.26 -6.03 15.83
CA GLN A 75 -8.48 -6.82 15.66
C GLN A 75 -8.32 -7.82 14.50
N LEU A 76 -8.41 -9.12 14.79
CA LEU A 76 -8.34 -10.15 13.75
C LEU A 76 -9.68 -10.30 13.02
N PHE A 77 -9.61 -10.39 11.70
CA PHE A 77 -10.73 -10.72 10.81
C PHE A 77 -10.45 -12.07 10.14
N GLY A 78 -11.41 -13.00 10.29
CA GLY A 78 -11.26 -14.40 9.86
C GLY A 78 -10.72 -15.33 10.95
N SER A 79 -10.74 -16.63 10.66
CA SER A 79 -10.30 -17.69 11.58
C SER A 79 -8.85 -18.13 11.38
N GLU A 80 -8.19 -17.60 10.35
CA GLU A 80 -6.83 -18.01 9.99
C GLU A 80 -5.78 -17.29 10.84
N LYS A 81 -4.94 -18.09 11.51
CA LYS A 81 -3.77 -17.56 12.20
C LYS A 81 -2.73 -17.12 11.17
N PRO A 82 -1.97 -16.04 11.42
CA PRO A 82 -0.86 -15.67 10.57
C PRO A 82 0.14 -16.83 10.52
N LEU A 83 0.18 -17.55 9.40
CA LEU A 83 1.26 -18.48 9.11
C LEU A 83 2.46 -17.65 8.64
N GLU A 84 3.63 -17.91 9.22
CA GLU A 84 4.90 -17.37 8.73
C GLU A 84 5.17 -17.99 7.36
N SER A 85 4.69 -17.33 6.29
CA SER A 85 4.98 -17.77 4.93
C SER A 85 6.45 -17.46 4.59
N SER A 86 7.29 -18.47 4.76
CA SER A 86 8.71 -18.52 4.37
C SER A 86 8.90 -18.67 2.85
N GLY A 87 8.23 -17.81 2.07
CA GLY A 87 8.42 -17.73 0.62
C GLY A 87 9.21 -16.47 0.30
N LYS A 88 10.54 -16.59 0.17
CA LYS A 88 11.38 -15.47 -0.26
C LYS A 88 11.05 -15.18 -1.72
N ILE A 89 10.22 -14.16 -1.98
CA ILE A 89 9.92 -13.72 -3.34
C ILE A 89 11.22 -13.12 -3.89
N GLU A 90 11.76 -13.75 -4.94
CA GLU A 90 12.94 -13.26 -5.62
C GLU A 90 12.57 -11.95 -6.32
N LYS A 91 13.09 -10.84 -5.79
CA LYS A 91 12.76 -9.51 -6.29
C LYS A 91 13.57 -9.21 -7.54
N LYS A 92 12.91 -8.67 -8.56
CA LYS A 92 13.44 -8.58 -9.93
C LYS A 92 14.50 -7.49 -10.12
N TYR A 93 14.38 -6.39 -9.38
CA TYR A 93 15.23 -5.20 -9.58
C TYR A 93 15.83 -4.75 -8.27
N LYS A 94 17.09 -4.28 -8.31
CA LYS A 94 17.74 -3.68 -7.14
C LYS A 94 17.04 -2.42 -6.68
N LYS A 95 16.78 -1.52 -7.64
CA LYS A 95 16.15 -0.23 -7.42
C LYS A 95 14.94 -0.06 -8.31
N VAL A 96 13.86 0.48 -7.76
CA VAL A 96 12.65 0.85 -8.51
C VAL A 96 12.36 2.32 -8.27
N VAL A 97 12.12 3.06 -9.35
CA VAL A 97 11.79 4.49 -9.30
C VAL A 97 10.41 4.70 -9.90
N LEU A 98 9.59 5.50 -9.24
CA LEU A 98 8.30 5.94 -9.76
C LEU A 98 8.04 7.39 -9.37
N GLY A 99 7.21 8.08 -10.14
CA GLY A 99 6.83 9.46 -9.90
C GLY A 99 5.34 9.68 -10.08
N GLY A 100 4.78 10.60 -9.31
CA GLY A 100 3.36 10.93 -9.39
C GLY A 100 2.97 12.10 -8.51
N THR A 101 1.73 12.56 -8.66
CA THR A 101 1.18 13.57 -7.75
C THR A 101 0.86 12.97 -6.39
N PHE A 102 0.40 11.72 -6.30
CA PHE A 102 0.03 11.09 -5.02
C PHE A 102 -0.94 11.94 -4.16
N ASP A 103 -1.81 12.71 -4.82
CA ASP A 103 -2.88 13.45 -4.14
C ASP A 103 -3.90 12.48 -3.58
N ARG A 104 -4.33 12.69 -2.32
CA ARG A 104 -5.34 11.88 -1.62
C ARG A 104 -5.11 10.40 -1.84
N LEU A 105 -4.02 9.86 -1.28
CA LEU A 105 -3.49 8.51 -1.53
C LEU A 105 -4.56 7.41 -1.61
N HIS A 106 -5.11 7.20 -2.81
CA HIS A 106 -6.21 6.28 -3.07
C HIS A 106 -5.72 4.95 -3.62
N ASN A 107 -6.64 4.00 -3.79
CA ASN A 107 -6.33 2.61 -4.13
C ASN A 107 -5.52 2.44 -5.43
N GLY A 108 -5.65 3.35 -6.39
CA GLY A 108 -4.82 3.35 -7.61
C GLY A 108 -3.33 3.56 -7.31
N HIS A 109 -3.00 4.56 -6.48
CA HIS A 109 -1.62 4.77 -6.02
C HIS A 109 -1.11 3.57 -5.21
N LYS A 110 -1.96 2.98 -4.37
CA LYS A 110 -1.61 1.83 -3.53
C LYS A 110 -1.24 0.59 -4.35
N VAL A 111 -1.94 0.31 -5.44
CA VAL A 111 -1.60 -0.77 -6.38
C VAL A 111 -0.22 -0.53 -6.98
N LEU A 112 0.05 0.69 -7.48
CA LEU A 112 1.33 1.06 -8.07
C LEU A 112 2.49 0.94 -7.06
N LEU A 113 2.34 1.49 -5.86
CA LEU A 113 3.34 1.42 -4.79
C LEU A 113 3.59 -0.02 -4.33
N ASN A 114 2.54 -0.83 -4.17
CA ASN A 114 2.67 -2.25 -3.86
C ASN A 114 3.51 -2.99 -4.89
N LYS A 115 3.27 -2.73 -6.18
CA LYS A 115 4.02 -3.39 -7.24
C LYS A 115 5.49 -2.98 -7.22
N ALA A 116 5.78 -1.70 -6.98
CA ALA A 116 7.14 -1.22 -6.86
C ALA A 116 7.89 -1.88 -5.68
N ILE A 117 7.23 -2.03 -4.52
CA ILE A 117 7.78 -2.71 -3.33
C ILE A 117 8.07 -4.20 -3.58
N GLU A 118 7.17 -4.87 -4.31
CA GLU A 118 7.31 -6.28 -4.69
C GLU A 118 8.50 -6.50 -5.63
N LEU A 119 8.77 -5.54 -6.52
CA LEU A 119 9.82 -5.62 -7.51
C LEU A 119 11.22 -5.22 -6.98
N ALA A 120 11.30 -4.39 -5.93
CA ALA A 120 12.54 -3.77 -5.45
C ALA A 120 13.25 -4.56 -4.33
N SER A 121 14.44 -5.08 -4.58
CA SER A 121 15.27 -5.84 -3.62
C SER A 121 16.02 -4.97 -2.61
N GLU A 122 16.42 -3.76 -2.99
CA GLU A 122 17.22 -2.89 -2.13
C GLU A 122 16.50 -1.55 -1.87
N GLU A 123 16.07 -0.86 -2.92
CA GLU A 123 15.61 0.53 -2.80
C GLU A 123 14.37 0.84 -3.66
N ILE A 124 13.44 1.59 -3.08
CA ILE A 124 12.36 2.24 -3.82
C ILE A 124 12.46 3.75 -3.65
N VAL A 125 12.44 4.46 -4.78
CA VAL A 125 12.48 5.93 -4.84
C VAL A 125 11.16 6.44 -5.39
N VAL A 126 10.46 7.23 -4.58
CA VAL A 126 9.18 7.82 -4.99
C VAL A 126 9.31 9.33 -5.13
N GLY A 127 9.13 9.79 -6.36
CA GLY A 127 9.08 11.20 -6.72
C GLY A 127 7.68 11.78 -6.53
N VAL A 128 7.54 12.74 -5.62
CA VAL A 128 6.26 13.43 -5.40
C VAL A 128 6.31 14.78 -6.10
N THR A 129 5.39 14.99 -7.05
CA THR A 129 5.34 16.23 -7.83
C THR A 129 4.93 17.42 -6.95
N ASP A 130 5.62 18.55 -7.07
CA ASP A 130 5.32 19.80 -6.37
C ASP A 130 4.51 20.79 -7.25
N LYS A 131 3.91 21.81 -6.63
CA LYS A 131 2.99 22.78 -7.25
C LYS A 131 3.49 23.35 -8.56
N GLU A 132 4.79 23.69 -8.68
CA GLU A 132 5.36 24.25 -9.92
C GLU A 132 5.12 23.39 -11.17
N MET A 133 5.03 22.07 -11.00
CA MET A 133 4.75 21.11 -12.07
C MET A 133 3.27 20.78 -12.24
N ILE A 134 2.40 21.25 -11.34
CA ILE A 134 0.97 20.93 -11.30
C ILE A 134 0.07 22.14 -11.59
N ILE A 135 0.61 23.37 -11.58
CA ILE A 135 -0.13 24.61 -11.89
C ILE A 135 -0.87 24.56 -13.24
N LYS A 136 -0.40 23.74 -14.19
CA LYS A 136 -1.07 23.54 -15.50
C LYS A 136 -2.27 22.58 -15.45
N LYS A 137 -2.54 21.91 -14.33
CA LYS A 137 -3.72 21.05 -14.15
C LYS A 137 -4.89 21.88 -13.61
N SER A 138 -6.09 21.62 -14.13
CA SER A 138 -7.32 22.18 -13.58
C SER A 138 -7.46 21.81 -12.10
N LEU A 139 -7.92 22.77 -11.27
CA LEU A 139 -8.14 22.59 -9.82
C LEU A 139 -6.87 22.27 -9.01
N TYR A 140 -5.67 22.69 -9.46
CA TYR A 140 -4.41 22.48 -8.72
C TYR A 140 -4.43 22.99 -7.27
N GLU A 141 -5.30 23.95 -6.98
CA GLU A 141 -5.51 24.54 -5.64
C GLU A 141 -6.15 23.57 -4.65
N MET A 142 -6.82 22.53 -5.15
CA MET A 142 -7.49 21.50 -4.35
C MET A 142 -6.56 20.33 -3.97
N ILE A 143 -5.31 20.37 -4.45
CA ILE A 143 -4.29 19.34 -4.21
C ILE A 143 -3.66 19.57 -2.84
N GLU A 144 -3.47 18.48 -2.10
CA GLU A 144 -2.87 18.51 -0.77
C GLU A 144 -1.42 19.06 -0.82
N PRO A 145 -0.95 19.73 0.26
CA PRO A 145 0.44 20.18 0.37
C PRO A 145 1.44 19.03 0.08
N VAL A 146 2.57 19.35 -0.57
CA VAL A 146 3.53 18.33 -1.02
C VAL A 146 4.09 17.54 0.15
N GLU A 147 4.35 18.20 1.28
CA GLU A 147 4.84 17.62 2.52
C GLU A 147 3.82 16.63 3.09
N TYR A 148 2.53 16.94 3.00
CA TYR A 148 1.46 16.05 3.45
C TYR A 148 1.38 14.79 2.57
N ARG A 149 1.42 14.96 1.24
CA ARG A 149 1.38 13.84 0.29
C ARG A 149 2.59 12.93 0.44
N MET A 150 3.80 13.51 0.57
CA MET A 150 5.02 12.77 0.83
C MET A 150 4.91 11.96 2.11
N ARG A 151 4.50 12.57 3.22
CA ARG A 151 4.32 11.87 4.50
C ARG A 151 3.36 10.67 4.36
N LYS A 152 2.28 10.83 3.59
CA LYS A 152 1.33 9.73 3.33
C LYS A 152 1.95 8.60 2.50
N VAL A 153 2.80 8.93 1.53
CA VAL A 153 3.57 7.93 0.77
C VAL A 153 4.58 7.22 1.68
N VAL A 154 5.35 7.95 2.50
CA VAL A 154 6.28 7.34 3.50
C VAL A 154 5.52 6.35 4.37
N GLU A 155 4.48 6.82 5.04
CA GLU A 155 3.68 6.05 5.98
C GLU A 155 3.14 4.77 5.34
N PHE A 156 2.70 4.85 4.08
CA PHE A 156 2.22 3.69 3.34
C PHE A 156 3.34 2.70 3.00
N VAL A 157 4.47 3.18 2.49
CA VAL A 157 5.58 2.33 2.07
C VAL A 157 6.22 1.63 3.26
N GLU A 158 6.42 2.33 4.38
CA GLU A 158 6.93 1.75 5.63
C GLU A 158 6.01 0.64 6.16
N ASP A 159 4.69 0.89 6.16
CA ASP A 159 3.71 -0.09 6.62
C ASP A 159 3.75 -1.38 5.79
N VAL A 160 3.84 -1.25 4.46
CA VAL A 160 3.75 -2.37 3.52
C VAL A 160 5.09 -3.10 3.33
N SER A 161 6.21 -2.37 3.26
CA SER A 161 7.47 -2.91 2.70
C SER A 161 8.41 -3.57 3.70
N GLY A 162 8.35 -3.27 5.00
CA GLY A 162 9.07 -3.94 6.09
C GLY A 162 10.60 -3.97 6.07
N GLU A 163 11.24 -4.23 4.92
CA GLU A 163 12.68 -4.50 4.75
C GLU A 163 13.34 -3.64 3.66
N VAL A 164 12.58 -2.87 2.86
CA VAL A 164 13.15 -2.08 1.74
C VAL A 164 13.63 -0.73 2.25
N ILE A 165 14.86 -0.35 1.91
CA ILE A 165 15.39 0.99 2.18
C ILE A 165 14.60 1.98 1.32
N PHE A 166 13.97 2.96 1.96
CA PHE A 166 13.09 3.90 1.29
C PHE A 166 13.71 5.28 1.17
N GLY A 167 13.74 5.83 -0.04
CA GLY A 167 14.14 7.21 -0.31
C GLY A 167 12.98 8.01 -0.89
N ILE A 168 12.71 9.20 -0.33
CA ILE A 168 11.85 10.19 -0.99
C ILE A 168 12.72 11.27 -1.60
N LEU A 169 12.41 11.64 -2.84
CA LEU A 169 12.96 12.82 -3.48
C LEU A 169 11.93 13.95 -3.45
N GLU A 170 12.21 14.99 -2.67
CA GLU A 170 11.58 16.30 -2.81
C GLU A 170 12.00 16.89 -4.15
N LYS A 171 11.02 17.28 -4.99
CA LYS A 171 11.21 17.83 -6.35
C LYS A 171 11.72 16.81 -7.37
N CYS A 172 10.80 16.08 -7.99
CA CYS A 172 11.10 15.40 -9.25
C CYS A 172 11.04 16.36 -10.45
N PHE A 173 12.10 17.14 -10.67
CA PHE A 173 12.55 17.31 -12.05
C PHE A 173 13.08 15.94 -12.48
N ILE A 174 12.28 15.14 -13.17
CA ILE A 174 12.81 13.98 -13.87
C ILE A 174 13.62 14.51 -15.06
N LEU A 175 14.83 15.01 -14.80
CA LEU A 175 15.92 14.90 -15.76
C LEU A 175 16.62 13.60 -15.42
N PHE A 176 16.43 12.61 -16.28
CA PHE A 176 17.30 11.44 -16.34
C PHE A 176 18.76 11.92 -16.44
N GLN A 177 19.55 11.66 -15.41
CA GLN A 177 20.90 11.15 -15.62
C GLN A 177 21.01 9.82 -14.89
N ILE A 178 20.45 8.79 -15.54
CA ILE A 178 21.02 7.45 -15.40
C ILE A 178 22.44 7.58 -15.93
N ARG A 179 23.43 7.51 -15.05
CA ARG A 179 24.81 7.27 -15.43
C ARG A 179 25.03 5.78 -15.62
#